data_AF-A0A4R4BRQ5-F1
#
_entry.id   AF-A0A4R4BRQ5-F1
#
_cell.length_a   1.000
_cell.length_b   1.000
_cell.length_c   1.000
_cell.angle_alpha   90.00
_cell.angle_beta   90.00
_cell.angle_gamma   90.00
#
_symmetry.space_group_name_H-M   'P 1'
#
loop_
_entity.id
_entity.type
_entity.pdbx_description
1 polymer ?
#
loop_
_entity_poly.entity_id
_entity_poly.type
_entity_poly.pdbx_seq_one_letter_code
_entity_poly.pdbx_strand_id
1 'polypeptide(L)'
;MISLALAVLWYGVIPLMGAFLTRRSWRHFRSRFNELRCTRPLTYADVTGESHKISAMPRDFTFLGEVEALSEEDLLWVKNEELTIPVSVKRVSIYVLPQEAPLAYGGSSQEVPRKIAWSDVRSITEGSRIFVGGALVYKDGRVLFSSLPHKPLIVILYEGDERHLIYKTIQAGRHHNEYYNKFTPFLLALGAFSQLLMAFLHMGRPGYRGMVYLNLLALIGPIYPFIPPGLLFTLLYRRLWKRARQYRAFRDLARLPLFHLDKEGGGVTLYTGERYEIMPTNVIPLGLKKDPRCLWLEDPFVKNKNQWYVCGVCPPLQEKASLPVPSLPGPSQDPLIPYMVLEANPFDLIQTYKIRAFMLEMGALLFLAGGVLLNGILAGFLLFWLSK
;
A
#
# COMPACT_ATOMS: atom_id res chain seq x y z
N MET A 1 -24.89 -17.33 -27.06
CA MET A 1 -25.08 -17.17 -25.59
C MET A 1 -23.87 -17.67 -24.82
N ILE A 2 -23.52 -18.96 -24.92
CA ILE A 2 -22.37 -19.56 -24.20
C ILE A 2 -21.04 -18.84 -24.48
N SER A 3 -20.75 -18.54 -25.75
CA SER A 3 -19.57 -17.79 -26.18
C SER A 3 -19.34 -16.46 -25.45
N LEU A 4 -20.38 -15.62 -25.40
CA LEU A 4 -20.35 -14.33 -24.73
C LEU A 4 -20.18 -14.51 -23.21
N ALA A 5 -20.86 -15.51 -22.63
CA ALA A 5 -20.73 -15.82 -21.22
C ALA A 5 -19.28 -16.22 -20.86
N LEU A 6 -18.62 -17.03 -21.70
CA LEU A 6 -17.21 -17.37 -21.53
C LEU A 6 -16.30 -16.13 -21.63
N ALA A 7 -16.54 -15.25 -22.59
CA ALA A 7 -15.75 -14.02 -22.74
C ALA A 7 -15.88 -13.11 -21.51
N VAL A 8 -17.12 -12.90 -21.02
CA VAL A 8 -17.40 -12.11 -19.82
C VAL A 8 -16.78 -12.76 -18.58
N LEU A 9 -16.83 -14.08 -18.45
CA LEU A 9 -16.24 -14.81 -17.34
C LEU A 9 -14.71 -14.63 -17.30
N TRP A 10 -14.02 -14.94 -18.41
CA TRP A 10 -12.56 -14.94 -18.47
C TRP A 10 -11.94 -13.54 -18.48
N TYR A 11 -12.56 -12.58 -19.18
CA TYR A 11 -12.00 -11.24 -19.35
C TYR A 11 -12.59 -10.20 -18.40
N GLY A 12 -13.74 -10.47 -17.80
CA GLY A 12 -14.41 -9.57 -16.86
C GLY A 12 -14.39 -10.08 -15.43
N VAL A 13 -15.15 -11.16 -15.17
CA VAL A 13 -15.45 -11.62 -13.80
C VAL A 13 -14.20 -12.08 -13.06
N ILE A 14 -13.42 -13.00 -13.62
CA ILE A 14 -12.26 -13.57 -12.91
C ILE A 14 -11.16 -12.51 -12.68
N PRO A 15 -10.78 -11.67 -13.66
CA PRO A 15 -9.84 -10.56 -13.42
C PRO A 15 -10.34 -9.58 -12.34
N LEU A 16 -11.64 -9.26 -12.33
CA LEU A 16 -12.25 -8.42 -11.31
C LEU A 16 -12.13 -9.05 -9.92
N MET A 17 -12.44 -10.35 -9.78
CA MET A 17 -12.25 -11.09 -8.53
C MET A 17 -10.79 -11.06 -8.07
N GLY A 18 -9.84 -11.29 -8.98
CA GLY A 18 -8.40 -11.21 -8.70
C GLY A 18 -7.97 -9.81 -8.22
N ALA A 19 -8.54 -8.76 -8.82
CA ALA A 19 -8.32 -7.38 -8.38
C ALA A 19 -8.85 -7.14 -6.96
N PHE A 20 -10.06 -7.62 -6.64
CA PHE A 20 -10.64 -7.53 -5.31
C PHE A 20 -9.81 -8.29 -4.25
N LEU A 21 -9.33 -9.50 -4.57
CA LEU A 21 -8.48 -10.29 -3.67
C LEU A 21 -7.15 -9.57 -3.38
N THR A 22 -6.50 -9.06 -4.44
CA THR A 22 -5.27 -8.28 -4.32
C THR A 22 -5.50 -7.04 -3.45
N ARG A 23 -6.59 -6.31 -3.70
CA ARG A 23 -6.98 -5.13 -2.93
C ARG A 23 -7.28 -5.45 -1.46
N ARG A 24 -7.95 -6.58 -1.19
CA ARG A 24 -8.23 -7.05 0.18
C ARG A 24 -6.93 -7.38 0.92
N SER A 25 -6.00 -8.09 0.30
CA SER A 25 -4.69 -8.39 0.89
C SER A 25 -3.94 -7.12 1.28
N TRP A 26 -3.87 -6.13 0.39
CA TRP A 26 -3.19 -4.85 0.68
C TRP A 26 -3.92 -3.97 1.70
N ARG A 27 -5.26 -4.05 1.77
CA ARG A 27 -6.02 -3.40 2.84
C ARG A 27 -5.72 -4.04 4.19
N HIS A 28 -5.67 -5.37 4.25
CA HIS A 28 -5.36 -6.08 5.48
C HIS A 28 -3.95 -5.77 5.96
N PHE A 29 -2.95 -5.84 5.07
CA PHE A 29 -1.57 -5.43 5.37
C PHE A 29 -1.50 -4.01 5.95
N ARG A 30 -2.10 -3.01 5.29
CA ARG A 30 -2.07 -1.63 5.77
C ARG A 30 -2.81 -1.43 7.09
N SER A 31 -3.95 -2.09 7.26
CA SER A 31 -4.70 -2.03 8.51
C SER A 31 -3.86 -2.57 9.67
N ARG A 32 -3.25 -3.74 9.46
CA ARG A 32 -2.44 -4.39 10.49
C ARG A 32 -1.12 -3.65 10.74
N PHE A 33 -0.48 -3.09 9.71
CA PHE A 33 0.69 -2.23 9.88
C PHE A 33 0.36 -0.97 10.68
N ASN A 34 -0.78 -0.33 10.40
CA ASN A 34 -1.24 0.84 11.16
C ASN A 34 -1.61 0.52 12.60
N GLU A 35 -2.14 -0.68 12.87
CA GLU A 35 -2.38 -1.14 14.24
C GLU A 35 -1.05 -1.33 14.98
N LEU A 36 -0.12 -2.06 14.35
CA LEU A 36 1.17 -2.40 14.95
C LEU A 36 2.05 -1.19 15.20
N ARG A 37 2.14 -0.23 14.28
CA ARG A 37 2.96 0.98 14.50
C ARG A 37 2.50 1.85 15.67
N CYS A 38 1.28 1.65 16.16
CA CYS A 38 0.76 2.34 17.35
C CYS A 38 0.99 1.53 18.63
N THR A 39 1.58 0.33 18.53
CA THR A 39 1.97 -0.48 19.69
C THR A 39 3.38 -0.11 20.17
N ARG A 40 3.65 -0.40 21.44
CA ARG A 40 4.94 -0.12 22.07
C ARG A 40 6.05 -0.98 21.43
N PRO A 41 7.27 -0.43 21.23
CA PRO A 41 8.43 -1.21 20.85
C PRO A 41 8.78 -2.19 21.96
N LEU A 42 9.24 -3.37 21.56
CA LEU A 42 9.67 -4.41 22.47
C LEU A 42 10.93 -3.97 23.21
N THR A 43 10.91 -4.10 24.54
CA THR A 43 12.07 -3.82 25.40
C THR A 43 12.55 -5.07 26.12
N TYR A 44 13.80 -5.06 26.61
CA TYR A 44 14.37 -6.18 27.35
C TYR A 44 13.56 -6.56 28.62
N ALA A 45 12.95 -5.56 29.27
CA ALA A 45 12.10 -5.76 30.43
C ALA A 45 10.84 -6.60 30.11
N ASP A 46 10.29 -6.45 28.90
CA ASP A 46 9.10 -7.20 28.47
C ASP A 46 9.44 -8.69 28.26
N VAL A 47 10.65 -8.99 27.78
CA VAL A 47 11.12 -10.36 27.54
C VAL A 47 11.43 -11.08 28.84
N THR A 48 12.07 -10.41 29.80
CA THR A 48 12.53 -11.01 31.06
C THR A 48 11.46 -11.01 32.16
N GLY A 49 10.67 -9.94 32.27
CA GLY A 49 9.72 -9.75 33.36
C GLY A 49 8.33 -10.36 33.13
N GLU A 50 7.91 -10.57 31.88
CA GLU A 50 6.56 -11.02 31.53
C GLU A 50 6.48 -12.42 30.89
N SER A 51 7.57 -13.20 30.83
CA SER A 51 7.62 -14.49 30.12
C SER A 51 6.44 -15.45 30.47
N HIS A 52 6.10 -15.56 31.76
CA HIS A 52 4.95 -16.35 32.21
C HIS A 52 3.58 -15.73 31.86
N LYS A 53 3.47 -14.40 31.79
CA LYS A 53 2.22 -13.70 31.45
C LYS A 53 1.96 -13.69 29.94
N ILE A 54 3.01 -13.59 29.13
CA ILE A 54 2.96 -13.65 27.66
C ILE A 54 2.39 -15.00 27.19
N SER A 55 2.69 -16.08 27.91
CA SER A 55 2.13 -17.41 27.65
C SER A 55 0.59 -17.44 27.78
N ALA A 56 0.03 -16.66 28.72
CA ALA A 56 -1.40 -16.64 28.98
C ALA A 56 -2.16 -15.67 28.05
N MET A 57 -1.55 -14.57 27.64
CA MET A 57 -2.18 -13.58 26.78
C MET A 57 -1.16 -12.96 25.80
N PRO A 58 -1.14 -13.40 24.53
CA PRO A 58 -0.26 -12.83 23.52
C PRO A 58 -0.53 -11.34 23.32
N ARG A 59 0.52 -10.52 23.41
CA ARG A 59 0.47 -9.07 23.21
C ARG A 59 1.22 -8.68 21.94
N ASP A 60 0.71 -7.67 21.26
CA ASP A 60 1.33 -7.14 20.04
C ASP A 60 2.43 -6.14 20.42
N PHE A 61 3.59 -6.30 19.81
CA PHE A 61 4.73 -5.39 19.93
C PHE A 61 5.31 -5.09 18.55
N THR A 62 6.13 -4.04 18.48
CA THR A 62 6.98 -3.73 17.34
C THR A 62 8.44 -3.93 17.68
N PHE A 63 9.25 -4.22 16.67
CA PHE A 63 10.68 -4.38 16.79
C PHE A 63 11.34 -3.85 15.51
N LEU A 64 12.23 -2.88 15.69
CA LEU A 64 13.10 -2.33 14.66
C LEU A 64 14.52 -2.80 14.93
N GLY A 65 15.18 -3.32 13.90
CA GLY A 65 16.52 -3.84 14.04
C GLY A 65 17.08 -4.33 12.72
N GLU A 66 18.04 -5.24 12.81
CA GLU A 66 18.77 -5.81 11.69
C GLU A 66 18.70 -7.33 11.74
N VAL A 67 18.66 -7.94 10.55
CA VAL A 67 18.75 -9.39 10.41
C VAL A 67 20.13 -9.84 10.83
N GLU A 68 20.20 -10.73 11.81
CA GLU A 68 21.45 -11.30 12.30
C GLU A 68 21.73 -12.65 11.65
N ALA A 69 20.80 -13.60 11.77
CA ALA A 69 21.01 -14.95 11.28
C ALA A 69 19.70 -15.58 10.82
N LEU A 70 19.83 -16.49 9.86
CA LEU A 70 18.75 -17.33 9.37
C LEU A 70 18.98 -18.74 9.89
N SER A 71 18.02 -19.28 10.64
CA SER A 71 18.07 -20.64 11.18
C SER A 71 17.21 -21.58 10.35
N GLU A 72 17.61 -22.86 10.28
CA GLU A 72 16.96 -23.88 9.46
C GLU A 72 15.50 -24.18 9.86
N GLU A 73 15.07 -23.81 11.07
CA GLU A 73 13.74 -24.12 11.63
C GLU A 73 12.64 -23.07 11.33
N ASP A 74 12.69 -22.36 10.21
CA ASP A 74 11.81 -21.20 9.93
C ASP A 74 11.89 -20.11 11.03
N LEU A 75 13.10 -19.90 11.57
CA LEU A 75 13.39 -18.87 12.56
C LEU A 75 14.35 -17.84 11.98
N LEU A 76 13.94 -16.58 12.04
CA LEU A 76 14.75 -15.43 11.68
C LEU A 76 15.21 -14.73 12.96
N TRP A 77 16.51 -14.65 13.20
CA TRP A 77 17.07 -13.91 14.32
C TRP A 77 17.23 -12.45 13.94
N VAL A 78 16.64 -11.57 14.74
CA VAL A 78 16.71 -10.13 14.55
C VAL A 78 17.30 -9.51 15.80
N LYS A 79 18.26 -8.61 15.63
CA LYS A 79 18.91 -7.88 16.71
C LYS A 79 18.71 -6.39 16.57
N ASN A 80 18.67 -5.71 17.71
CA ASN A 80 18.88 -4.27 17.79
C ASN A 80 20.01 -4.02 18.82
N GLU A 81 20.21 -2.77 19.22
CA GLU A 81 21.26 -2.40 20.17
C GLU A 81 21.10 -3.05 21.57
N GLU A 82 19.86 -3.40 21.95
CA GLU A 82 19.53 -3.85 23.31
C GLU A 82 19.25 -5.35 23.41
N LEU A 83 18.65 -5.94 22.38
CA LEU A 83 18.11 -7.30 22.44
C LEU A 83 18.19 -8.01 21.09
N THR A 84 18.27 -9.35 21.17
CA THR A 84 18.17 -10.26 20.04
C THR A 84 16.96 -11.16 20.26
N ILE A 85 16.07 -11.21 19.27
CA ILE A 85 14.83 -11.97 19.39
C ILE A 85 14.59 -12.87 18.16
N PRO A 86 14.18 -14.13 18.36
CA PRO A 86 13.77 -14.99 17.26
C PRO A 86 12.38 -14.63 16.75
N VAL A 87 12.22 -14.73 15.44
CA VAL A 87 10.98 -14.45 14.71
C VAL A 87 10.58 -15.70 13.95
N SER A 88 9.43 -16.27 14.30
CA SER A 88 8.85 -17.39 13.57
C SER A 88 8.22 -16.89 12.28
N VAL A 89 8.87 -17.25 11.17
CA VAL A 89 8.49 -16.84 9.81
C VAL A 89 7.62 -17.89 9.11
N LYS A 90 7.22 -18.93 9.84
CA LYS A 90 6.32 -19.98 9.35
C LYS A 90 4.98 -19.38 8.88
N ARG A 91 4.69 -19.53 7.57
CA ARG A 91 3.50 -18.98 6.89
C ARG A 91 3.38 -17.46 6.97
N VAL A 92 4.50 -16.76 7.18
CA VAL A 92 4.55 -15.29 7.18
C VAL A 92 4.90 -14.79 5.80
N SER A 93 4.30 -13.67 5.43
CA SER A 93 4.64 -12.96 4.21
C SER A 93 5.64 -11.87 4.53
N ILE A 94 6.80 -11.91 3.89
CA ILE A 94 7.81 -10.86 4.01
C ILE A 94 7.54 -9.81 2.94
N TYR A 95 7.57 -8.55 3.35
CA TYR A 95 7.38 -7.41 2.46
C TYR A 95 8.72 -6.71 2.28
N VAL A 96 9.21 -6.62 1.04
CA VAL A 96 10.44 -5.89 0.73
C VAL A 96 10.08 -4.54 0.15
N LEU A 97 10.50 -3.46 0.82
CA LEU A 97 10.33 -2.11 0.30
C LEU A 97 11.40 -1.80 -0.75
N PRO A 98 11.06 -1.04 -1.81
CA PRO A 98 12.03 -0.61 -2.81
C PRO A 98 13.06 0.36 -2.22
N GLN A 99 14.31 0.28 -2.72
CA GLN A 99 15.43 1.12 -2.28
C GLN A 99 15.18 2.61 -2.57
N GLU A 100 14.59 2.91 -3.74
CA GLU A 100 14.41 4.28 -4.22
C GLU A 100 13.07 4.90 -3.82
N ALA A 101 13.14 5.94 -3.00
CA ALA A 101 12.26 7.09 -3.11
C ALA A 101 13.05 8.31 -2.58
N PRO A 102 13.64 9.16 -3.43
CA PRO A 102 14.11 10.44 -2.96
C PRO A 102 12.93 11.18 -2.33
N LEU A 103 13.12 11.64 -1.09
CA LEU A 103 12.15 12.42 -0.31
C LEU A 103 11.86 13.79 -0.94
N ALA A 104 12.54 14.12 -2.03
CA ALA A 104 12.40 15.37 -2.75
C ALA A 104 11.18 15.33 -3.70
N TYR A 105 10.19 16.16 -3.36
CA TYR A 105 9.17 16.75 -4.24
C TYR A 105 8.38 15.81 -5.13
N GLY A 106 7.23 15.31 -4.63
CA GLY A 106 6.13 14.84 -5.49
C GLY A 106 6.42 13.65 -6.40
N GLY A 107 7.64 13.09 -6.34
CA GLY A 107 8.07 11.91 -7.06
C GLY A 107 7.45 10.68 -6.40
N SER A 108 6.37 10.16 -6.98
CA SER A 108 5.89 8.85 -6.58
C SER A 108 6.91 7.80 -7.01
N SER A 109 7.66 7.22 -6.07
CA SER A 109 8.38 5.97 -6.34
C SER A 109 7.37 4.99 -6.92
N GLN A 110 7.69 4.46 -8.11
CA GLN A 110 6.73 3.66 -8.89
C GLN A 110 6.71 2.20 -8.43
N GLU A 111 7.65 1.81 -7.58
CA GLU A 111 7.83 0.44 -7.17
C GLU A 111 6.93 0.09 -5.98
N VAL A 112 6.29 -1.08 -6.09
CA VAL A 112 5.38 -1.64 -5.09
C VAL A 112 6.19 -2.62 -4.23
N PRO A 113 5.94 -2.75 -2.92
CA PRO A 113 6.60 -3.69 -2.07
C PRO A 113 6.36 -5.07 -2.63
N ARG A 114 7.45 -5.83 -2.74
CA ARG A 114 7.36 -7.20 -3.18
C ARG A 114 6.95 -8.02 -1.97
N LYS A 115 5.81 -8.70 -2.09
CA LYS A 115 5.39 -9.73 -1.15
C LYS A 115 6.10 -11.02 -1.55
N ILE A 116 7.03 -11.47 -0.72
CA ILE A 116 7.87 -12.65 -0.93
C ILE A 116 7.45 -13.70 0.12
N ALA A 117 7.28 -14.95 -0.32
CA ALA A 117 7.07 -16.05 0.62
C ALA A 117 8.41 -16.38 1.28
N TRP A 118 8.42 -16.78 2.56
CA TRP A 118 9.65 -17.17 3.24
C TRP A 118 10.46 -18.21 2.45
N SER A 119 9.80 -19.19 1.82
CA SER A 119 10.42 -20.20 0.96
C SER A 119 11.21 -19.64 -0.24
N ASP A 120 10.87 -18.43 -0.68
CA ASP A 120 11.51 -17.78 -1.83
C ASP A 120 12.70 -16.90 -1.40
N VAL A 121 12.87 -16.69 -0.09
CA VAL A 121 13.93 -15.90 0.50
C VAL A 121 15.19 -16.77 0.61
N ARG A 122 15.92 -16.87 -0.50
CA ARG A 122 17.16 -17.68 -0.57
C ARG A 122 18.38 -17.02 0.06
N SER A 123 18.33 -15.70 0.22
CA SER A 123 19.43 -14.92 0.80
C SER A 123 18.88 -13.57 1.29
N ILE A 124 18.75 -13.41 2.60
CA ILE A 124 18.74 -12.08 3.22
C ILE A 124 20.18 -11.84 3.65
N THR A 125 20.73 -10.68 3.28
CA THR A 125 22.05 -10.28 3.76
C THR A 125 21.96 -9.94 5.24
N GLU A 126 22.88 -10.49 6.04
CA GLU A 126 23.08 -10.04 7.42
C GLU A 126 23.26 -8.52 7.45
N GLY A 127 22.70 -7.86 8.47
CA GLY A 127 22.65 -6.41 8.58
C GLY A 127 21.50 -5.75 7.82
N SER A 128 20.67 -6.50 7.09
CA SER A 128 19.47 -5.93 6.46
C SER A 128 18.51 -5.36 7.50
N ARG A 129 18.10 -4.10 7.36
CA ARG A 129 17.13 -3.48 8.26
C ARG A 129 15.76 -4.11 8.10
N ILE A 130 15.13 -4.35 9.25
CA ILE A 130 13.87 -5.09 9.32
C ILE A 130 12.96 -4.49 10.39
N PHE A 131 11.70 -4.39 10.02
CA PHE A 131 10.60 -4.10 10.94
C PHE A 131 9.80 -5.37 11.15
N VAL A 132 9.62 -5.74 12.40
CA VAL A 132 8.81 -6.87 12.82
C VAL A 132 7.70 -6.33 13.71
N GLY A 133 6.45 -6.68 13.40
CA GLY A 133 5.33 -6.31 14.23
C GLY A 133 4.33 -7.45 14.33
N GLY A 134 3.96 -7.84 15.54
CA GLY A 134 3.01 -8.91 15.78
C GLY A 134 3.00 -9.39 17.22
N ALA A 135 2.38 -10.55 17.42
CA ALA A 135 2.21 -11.10 18.74
C ALA A 135 3.50 -11.75 19.24
N LEU A 136 3.84 -11.43 20.49
CA LEU A 136 4.90 -12.09 21.24
C LEU A 136 4.32 -13.34 21.90
N VAL A 137 4.98 -14.49 21.73
CA VAL A 137 4.54 -15.79 22.26
C VAL A 137 5.71 -16.49 22.92
N TYR A 138 5.47 -17.12 24.06
CA TYR A 138 6.44 -18.00 24.70
C TYR A 138 6.24 -19.43 24.18
N LYS A 139 7.27 -19.99 23.55
CA LYS A 139 7.23 -21.33 22.97
C LYS A 139 8.59 -22.00 23.11
N ASP A 140 8.62 -23.27 23.52
CA ASP A 140 9.84 -24.08 23.62
C ASP A 140 10.92 -23.40 24.50
N GLY A 141 10.50 -22.81 25.62
CA GLY A 141 11.40 -22.16 26.58
C GLY A 141 11.86 -20.74 26.21
N ARG A 142 11.45 -20.21 25.06
CA ARG A 142 11.89 -18.90 24.53
C ARG A 142 10.72 -18.01 24.12
N VAL A 143 10.93 -16.70 24.23
CA VAL A 143 10.00 -15.68 23.75
C VAL A 143 10.30 -15.40 22.27
N LEU A 144 9.29 -15.44 21.40
CA LEU A 144 9.46 -15.22 19.96
C LEU A 144 8.28 -14.48 19.35
N PHE A 145 8.50 -13.78 18.24
CA PHE A 145 7.42 -13.22 17.44
C PHE A 145 6.76 -14.33 16.60
N SER A 146 5.42 -14.44 16.66
CA SER A 146 4.69 -15.44 15.89
C SER A 146 3.45 -14.87 15.22
N SER A 147 3.10 -15.46 14.07
CA SER A 147 1.84 -15.19 13.38
C SER A 147 0.71 -15.99 14.04
N LEU A 148 -0.38 -15.31 14.42
CA LEU A 148 -1.60 -15.94 14.94
C LEU A 148 -2.72 -15.88 13.88
N PRO A 149 -3.71 -16.81 13.88
CA PRO A 149 -4.75 -16.87 12.83
C PRO A 149 -5.52 -15.56 12.58
N HIS A 150 -5.75 -14.76 13.61
CA HIS A 150 -6.47 -13.48 13.53
C HIS A 150 -5.56 -12.26 13.66
N LYS A 151 -4.27 -12.47 13.93
CA LYS A 151 -3.27 -11.43 14.16
C LYS A 151 -1.97 -11.84 13.45
N PRO A 152 -1.91 -11.65 12.12
CA PRO A 152 -0.73 -12.07 11.38
C PRO A 152 0.47 -11.20 11.75
N LEU A 153 1.63 -11.84 11.75
CA LEU A 153 2.92 -11.19 11.86
C LEU A 153 3.19 -10.39 10.57
N ILE A 154 3.64 -9.15 10.73
CA ILE A 154 4.16 -8.33 9.63
C ILE A 154 5.68 -8.28 9.76
N VAL A 155 6.34 -8.61 8.66
CA VAL A 155 7.79 -8.50 8.52
C VAL A 155 8.08 -7.65 7.29
N ILE A 156 8.78 -6.53 7.46
CA ILE A 156 9.12 -5.59 6.40
C ILE A 156 10.63 -5.42 6.35
N LEU A 157 11.25 -5.81 5.23
CA LEU A 157 12.64 -5.48 4.93
C LEU A 157 12.69 -4.12 4.25
N TYR A 158 13.57 -3.24 4.71
CA TYR A 158 13.67 -1.87 4.20
C TYR A 158 15.10 -1.37 4.17
N GLU A 159 15.29 -0.26 3.47
CA GLU A 159 16.56 0.44 3.40
C GLU A 159 16.39 1.93 3.70
N GLY A 160 17.43 2.53 4.28
CA GLY A 160 17.43 3.92 4.73
C GLY A 160 16.88 4.11 6.14
N ASP A 161 16.69 5.38 6.51
CA ASP A 161 16.24 5.79 7.85
C ASP A 161 14.85 5.24 8.22
N GLU A 162 14.72 4.80 9.48
CA GLU A 162 13.52 4.20 10.08
C GLU A 162 12.33 5.17 10.03
N ARG A 163 12.58 6.47 10.14
CA ARG A 163 11.54 7.51 10.02
C ARG A 163 10.85 7.51 8.66
N HIS A 164 11.53 7.02 7.62
CA HIS A 164 10.96 6.90 6.27
C HIS A 164 10.21 5.59 6.06
N LEU A 165 10.32 4.62 6.98
CA LEU A 165 9.65 3.32 6.86
C LEU A 165 8.15 3.49 6.67
N ILE A 166 7.51 4.34 7.47
CA ILE A 166 6.05 4.55 7.41
C ILE A 166 5.65 5.14 6.07
N TYR A 167 6.34 6.20 5.66
CA TYR A 167 6.08 6.87 4.39
C TYR A 167 6.22 5.90 3.21
N LYS A 168 7.36 5.19 3.14
CA LYS A 168 7.64 4.20 2.10
C LYS A 168 6.60 3.10 2.13
N THR A 169 6.23 2.58 3.29
CA THR A 169 5.22 1.52 3.43
C THR A 169 3.84 1.95 2.93
N ILE A 170 3.41 3.17 3.25
CA ILE A 170 2.10 3.69 2.82
C ILE A 170 2.07 3.98 1.32
N GLN A 171 3.13 4.60 0.81
CA GLN A 171 3.23 4.94 -0.61
C GLN A 171 3.32 3.68 -1.46
N ALA A 172 4.21 2.78 -1.07
CA ALA A 172 4.52 1.57 -1.80
C ALA A 172 3.39 0.53 -1.66
N GLY A 173 2.70 0.43 -0.52
CA GLY A 173 1.61 -0.53 -0.23
C GLY A 173 0.35 -0.47 -1.13
N ARG A 174 0.45 0.16 -2.31
CA ARG A 174 -0.57 0.29 -3.34
C ARG A 174 -0.08 -0.34 -4.65
N HIS A 175 -0.75 -1.41 -5.07
CA HIS A 175 -0.44 -2.09 -6.33
C HIS A 175 -0.55 -1.17 -7.55
N HIS A 176 0.32 -1.34 -8.54
CA HIS A 176 0.35 -0.49 -9.73
C HIS A 176 -0.96 -0.64 -10.53
N ASN A 177 -1.34 -1.88 -10.82
CA ASN A 177 -2.58 -2.17 -11.49
C ASN A 177 -3.26 -3.35 -10.79
N GLU A 178 -4.33 -3.11 -10.05
CA GLU A 178 -5.08 -4.17 -9.36
C GLU A 178 -5.61 -5.21 -10.37
N TYR A 179 -5.87 -4.81 -11.61
CA TYR A 179 -6.40 -5.66 -12.69
C TYR A 179 -5.35 -6.49 -13.42
N TYR A 180 -4.07 -6.15 -13.28
CA TYR A 180 -2.96 -6.90 -13.86
C TYR A 180 -2.17 -7.58 -12.75
N ASN A 181 -2.64 -8.76 -12.34
CA ASN A 181 -2.03 -9.59 -11.31
C ASN A 181 -1.30 -10.78 -11.94
N LYS A 182 -0.63 -11.60 -11.11
CA LYS A 182 0.13 -12.78 -11.58
C LYS A 182 -0.71 -13.79 -12.38
N PHE A 183 -2.02 -13.83 -12.15
CA PHE A 183 -2.95 -14.73 -12.85
C PHE A 183 -3.48 -14.16 -14.15
N THR A 184 -3.46 -12.84 -14.34
CA THR A 184 -4.03 -12.18 -15.53
C THR A 184 -3.52 -12.80 -16.85
N PRO A 185 -2.21 -13.06 -17.06
CA PRO A 185 -1.73 -13.68 -18.30
C PRO A 185 -2.34 -15.07 -18.56
N PHE A 186 -2.43 -15.91 -17.51
CA PHE A 186 -3.03 -17.24 -17.62
C PHE A 186 -4.52 -17.17 -17.95
N LEU A 187 -5.25 -16.24 -17.34
CA LEU A 187 -6.68 -16.03 -17.61
C LEU A 187 -6.92 -15.53 -19.03
N LEU A 188 -6.06 -14.64 -19.53
CA LEU A 188 -6.13 -14.19 -20.92
C LEU A 188 -5.88 -15.34 -21.89
N ALA A 189 -4.88 -16.19 -21.63
CA ALA A 189 -4.58 -17.35 -22.46
C ALA A 189 -5.72 -18.39 -22.46
N LEU A 190 -6.28 -18.72 -21.29
CA LEU A 190 -7.41 -19.64 -21.17
C LEU A 190 -8.67 -19.08 -21.83
N GLY A 191 -8.93 -17.79 -21.65
CA GLY A 191 -10.01 -17.08 -22.33
C GLY A 191 -9.85 -17.17 -23.86
N ALA A 192 -8.68 -16.82 -24.38
CA ALA A 192 -8.38 -16.88 -25.81
C ALA A 192 -8.54 -18.29 -26.37
N PHE A 193 -7.96 -19.29 -25.69
CA PHE A 193 -8.10 -20.69 -26.06
C PHE A 193 -9.57 -21.14 -26.08
N SER A 194 -10.36 -20.76 -25.07
CA SER A 194 -11.78 -21.11 -25.01
C SER A 194 -12.58 -20.52 -26.18
N GLN A 195 -12.31 -19.27 -26.56
CA GLN A 195 -12.97 -18.64 -27.71
C GLN A 195 -12.56 -19.29 -29.02
N LEU A 196 -11.27 -19.64 -29.18
CA LEU A 196 -10.78 -20.33 -30.36
C LEU A 196 -11.40 -21.73 -30.52
N LEU A 197 -11.47 -22.50 -29.43
CA LEU A 197 -12.11 -23.81 -29.42
C LEU A 197 -13.59 -23.72 -29.80
N MET A 198 -14.30 -22.75 -29.23
CA MET A 198 -15.72 -22.51 -29.56
C MET A 198 -15.90 -22.07 -31.02
N ALA A 199 -14.97 -21.30 -31.60
CA ALA A 199 -15.00 -20.94 -33.01
C ALA A 199 -14.81 -22.18 -33.90
N PHE A 200 -13.81 -23.02 -33.58
CA PHE A 200 -13.52 -24.25 -34.30
C PHE A 200 -14.71 -25.22 -34.31
N LEU A 201 -15.33 -25.47 -33.15
CA LEU A 201 -16.50 -26.36 -33.03
C LEU A 201 -17.70 -25.90 -33.86
N HIS A 202 -17.87 -24.59 -34.06
CA HIS A 202 -18.97 -24.03 -34.84
C HIS A 202 -18.68 -23.89 -36.35
N MET A 203 -17.40 -23.91 -36.77
CA MET A 203 -16.98 -23.62 -38.14
C MET A 203 -17.56 -24.59 -39.17
N GLY A 204 -17.75 -25.86 -38.81
CA GLY A 204 -18.32 -26.89 -39.69
C GLY A 204 -19.82 -26.76 -39.95
N ARG A 205 -20.52 -25.82 -39.33
CA ARG A 205 -21.99 -25.71 -39.41
C ARG A 205 -22.40 -24.33 -39.96
N PRO A 206 -22.98 -24.25 -41.18
CA PRO A 206 -23.34 -22.98 -41.82
C PRO A 206 -24.25 -22.08 -40.98
N GLY A 207 -25.18 -22.66 -40.20
CA GLY A 207 -26.09 -21.93 -39.32
C GLY A 207 -25.42 -21.21 -38.14
N TYR A 208 -24.15 -21.51 -37.83
CA TYR A 208 -23.43 -20.93 -36.70
C TYR A 208 -22.35 -19.92 -37.08
N ARG A 209 -22.30 -19.48 -38.35
CA ARG A 209 -21.30 -18.48 -38.82
C ARG A 209 -21.29 -17.22 -37.95
N GLY A 210 -22.45 -16.72 -37.54
CA GLY A 210 -22.55 -15.57 -36.62
C GLY A 210 -21.86 -15.81 -35.27
N MET A 211 -21.97 -17.02 -34.71
CA MET A 211 -21.28 -17.38 -33.46
C MET A 211 -19.77 -17.50 -33.65
N VAL A 212 -19.31 -18.00 -34.81
CA VAL A 212 -17.88 -18.03 -35.16
C VAL A 212 -17.33 -16.60 -35.15
N TYR A 213 -18.01 -15.64 -35.80
CA TYR A 213 -17.58 -14.25 -35.80
C TYR A 213 -17.55 -13.64 -34.39
N LEU A 214 -18.58 -13.89 -33.57
CA LEU A 214 -18.58 -13.41 -32.18
C LEU A 214 -17.43 -13.98 -31.34
N ASN A 215 -17.11 -15.27 -31.50
CA ASN A 215 -15.97 -15.89 -30.82
C ASN A 215 -14.64 -15.27 -31.27
N LEU A 216 -14.46 -15.02 -32.57
CA LEU A 216 -13.24 -14.39 -33.09
C LEU A 216 -13.12 -12.91 -32.65
N LEU A 217 -14.22 -12.17 -32.56
CA LEU A 217 -14.23 -10.84 -31.95
C LEU A 217 -13.85 -10.90 -30.48
N ALA A 218 -14.44 -11.83 -29.73
CA ALA A 218 -14.13 -12.01 -28.31
C ALA A 218 -12.67 -12.42 -28.07
N LEU A 219 -12.09 -13.23 -28.95
CA LEU A 219 -10.68 -13.63 -28.92
C LEU A 219 -9.74 -12.43 -28.94
N ILE A 220 -10.04 -11.40 -29.74
CA ILE A 220 -9.23 -10.19 -29.88
C ILE A 220 -9.57 -9.15 -28.80
N GLY A 221 -10.64 -9.38 -28.02
CA GLY A 221 -11.11 -8.48 -26.96
C GLY A 221 -10.02 -7.94 -26.02
N PRO A 222 -9.12 -8.77 -25.46
CA PRO A 222 -8.03 -8.30 -24.61
C PRO A 222 -7.04 -7.35 -25.29
N ILE A 223 -6.96 -7.39 -26.63
CA ILE A 223 -6.08 -6.58 -27.45
C ILE A 223 -6.74 -5.24 -27.79
N TYR A 224 -8.08 -5.13 -27.72
CA TYR A 224 -8.80 -3.89 -28.04
C TYR A 224 -8.25 -2.64 -27.34
N PRO A 225 -7.92 -2.61 -26.05
CA PRO A 225 -7.34 -1.41 -25.43
C PRO A 225 -6.03 -0.92 -26.08
N PHE A 226 -5.34 -1.76 -26.84
CA PHE A 226 -4.02 -1.49 -27.42
C PHE A 226 -4.06 -1.13 -28.91
N ILE A 227 -5.21 -1.26 -29.58
CA ILE A 227 -5.39 -0.91 -30.99
C ILE A 227 -5.86 0.56 -31.09
N PRO A 228 -5.40 1.37 -32.06
CA PRO A 228 -5.97 2.70 -32.30
C PRO A 228 -7.45 2.63 -32.72
N PRO A 229 -8.35 3.52 -32.22
CA PRO A 229 -8.14 4.63 -31.28
C PRO A 229 -8.04 4.25 -29.80
N GLY A 230 -8.43 3.04 -29.39
CA GLY A 230 -8.38 2.55 -28.01
C GLY A 230 -7.04 2.77 -27.27
N LEU A 231 -5.90 2.74 -27.97
CA LEU A 231 -4.58 3.06 -27.40
C LEU A 231 -4.55 4.45 -26.74
N LEU A 232 -5.13 5.47 -27.37
CA LEU A 232 -5.19 6.83 -26.83
C LEU A 232 -5.99 6.87 -25.51
N PHE A 233 -7.13 6.17 -25.49
CA PHE A 233 -7.96 6.02 -24.30
C PHE A 233 -7.23 5.29 -23.18
N THR A 234 -6.46 4.24 -23.51
CA THR A 234 -5.63 3.50 -22.54
C THR A 234 -4.51 4.36 -21.95
N LEU A 235 -3.89 5.25 -22.75
CA LEU A 235 -2.89 6.20 -22.25
C LEU A 235 -3.53 7.21 -21.28
N LEU A 236 -4.71 7.74 -21.60
CA LEU A 236 -5.47 8.62 -20.71
C LEU A 236 -5.89 7.90 -19.42
N TYR A 237 -6.42 6.67 -19.54
CA TYR A 237 -6.73 5.79 -18.41
C TYR A 237 -5.51 5.64 -17.49
N ARG A 238 -4.33 5.27 -18.04
CA ARG A 238 -3.10 5.10 -17.26
C ARG A 238 -2.68 6.38 -16.53
N ARG A 239 -2.77 7.53 -17.20
CA ARG A 239 -2.43 8.85 -16.61
C ARG A 239 -3.37 9.19 -15.45
N LEU A 240 -4.68 9.06 -15.65
CA LEU A 240 -5.70 9.36 -14.63
C LEU A 240 -5.61 8.38 -13.45
N TRP A 241 -5.42 7.09 -13.73
CA TRP A 241 -5.27 6.06 -12.70
C TRP A 241 -4.02 6.28 -11.84
N LYS A 242 -2.89 6.67 -12.46
CA LYS A 242 -1.66 7.03 -11.74
C LYS A 242 -1.91 8.21 -10.80
N ARG A 243 -2.55 9.28 -11.27
CA ARG A 243 -2.90 10.45 -10.45
C ARG A 243 -3.87 10.08 -9.32
N ALA A 244 -4.88 9.28 -9.60
CA ALA A 244 -5.81 8.80 -8.58
C ALA A 244 -5.09 8.02 -7.47
N ARG A 245 -4.10 7.18 -7.85
CA ARG A 245 -3.27 6.45 -6.88
C ARG A 245 -2.48 7.39 -5.99
N GLN A 246 -1.88 8.44 -6.55
CA GLN A 246 -1.12 9.46 -5.81
C GLN A 246 -2.01 10.14 -4.76
N TYR A 247 -3.20 10.62 -5.15
CA TYR A 247 -4.13 11.24 -4.19
C TYR A 247 -4.55 10.29 -3.07
N ARG A 248 -4.76 9.00 -3.37
CA ARG A 248 -5.08 8.04 -2.32
C ARG A 248 -3.90 7.76 -1.40
N ALA A 249 -2.65 7.88 -1.87
CA ALA A 249 -1.46 7.82 -1.02
C ALA A 249 -1.37 9.07 -0.14
N PHE A 250 -1.53 10.28 -0.71
CA PHE A 250 -1.57 11.53 0.05
C PHE A 250 -2.67 11.55 1.10
N ARG A 251 -3.85 11.02 0.80
CA ARG A 251 -4.91 10.79 1.77
C ARG A 251 -4.47 9.93 2.96
N ASP A 252 -3.78 8.82 2.68
CA ASP A 252 -3.34 7.91 3.73
C ASP A 252 -2.21 8.55 4.56
N LEU A 253 -1.34 9.35 3.94
CA LEU A 253 -0.30 10.14 4.62
C LEU A 253 -0.87 11.26 5.48
N ALA A 254 -1.84 12.03 4.97
CA ALA A 254 -2.53 13.07 5.75
C ALA A 254 -3.30 12.49 6.94
N ARG A 255 -3.64 11.19 6.91
CA ARG A 255 -4.28 10.48 8.01
C ARG A 255 -3.29 10.04 9.10
N LEU A 256 -1.99 9.98 8.82
CA LEU A 256 -0.99 9.47 9.76
C LEU A 256 -1.02 10.13 11.15
N PRO A 257 -1.04 11.47 11.28
CA PRO A 257 -1.09 12.14 12.58
C PRO A 257 -2.35 11.79 13.37
N LEU A 258 -3.47 11.62 12.67
CA LEU A 258 -4.78 11.38 13.27
C LEU A 258 -4.89 10.02 13.97
N PHE A 259 -3.96 9.09 13.77
CA PHE A 259 -3.97 7.82 14.49
C PHE A 259 -3.46 7.94 15.93
N HIS A 260 -2.72 9.00 16.25
CA HIS A 260 -2.17 9.24 17.58
C HIS A 260 -2.98 10.27 18.38
N LEU A 261 -3.98 10.90 17.76
CA LEU A 261 -4.80 11.92 18.40
C LEU A 261 -6.12 11.33 18.87
N ASP A 262 -6.66 11.91 19.94
CA ASP A 262 -8.02 11.63 20.36
C ASP A 262 -9.04 12.17 19.36
N LYS A 263 -10.25 11.63 19.39
CA LYS A 263 -11.33 11.95 18.44
C LYS A 263 -11.68 13.44 18.38
N GLU A 264 -11.33 14.20 19.41
CA GLU A 264 -11.58 15.64 19.54
C GLU A 264 -10.44 16.50 18.97
N GLY A 265 -9.36 15.89 18.44
CA GLY A 265 -8.21 16.63 17.91
C GLY A 265 -7.33 17.26 18.99
N GLY A 266 -7.57 16.93 20.26
CA GLY A 266 -6.71 17.30 21.38
C GLY A 266 -5.39 16.52 21.39
N GLY A 267 -4.39 17.08 22.04
CA GLY A 267 -3.10 16.42 22.23
C GLY A 267 -3.20 15.16 23.06
N VAL A 268 -2.38 14.16 22.74
CA VAL A 268 -2.36 12.85 23.42
C VAL A 268 -0.97 12.57 23.94
N THR A 269 -0.89 11.99 25.13
CA THR A 269 0.37 11.48 25.67
C THR A 269 0.66 10.10 25.06
N LEU A 270 1.77 10.01 24.34
CA LEU A 270 2.27 8.80 23.73
C LEU A 270 2.80 7.82 24.78
N TYR A 271 3.02 6.56 24.41
CA TYR A 271 3.61 5.58 25.33
C TYR A 271 5.05 5.95 25.75
N THR A 272 5.72 6.83 25.00
CA THR A 272 7.02 7.42 25.35
C THR A 272 6.92 8.45 26.48
N GLY A 273 5.70 8.86 26.87
CA GLY A 273 5.45 9.96 27.80
C GLY A 273 5.44 11.34 27.12
N GLU A 274 5.79 11.41 25.84
CA GLU A 274 5.77 12.62 25.03
C GLU A 274 4.33 13.05 24.69
N ARG A 275 4.05 14.36 24.65
CA ARG A 275 2.73 14.88 24.25
C ARG A 275 2.72 15.20 22.75
N TYR A 276 1.90 14.49 21.99
CA TYR A 276 1.73 14.66 20.54
C TYR A 276 0.57 15.61 20.22
N GLU A 277 0.79 16.60 19.36
CA GLU A 277 -0.22 17.59 18.98
C GLU A 277 -0.12 17.98 17.50
N ILE A 278 -1.24 18.50 16.97
CA ILE A 278 -1.28 19.22 15.71
C ILE A 278 -1.45 20.70 16.01
N MET A 279 -0.46 21.49 15.60
CA MET A 279 -0.47 22.93 15.81
C MET A 279 -0.67 23.67 14.49
N PRO A 280 -1.74 24.48 14.34
CA PRO A 280 -1.87 25.39 13.20
C PRO A 280 -0.85 26.53 13.32
N THR A 281 -0.24 26.91 12.20
CA THR A 281 0.68 28.04 12.09
C THR A 281 0.49 28.78 10.77
N ASN A 282 0.61 30.10 10.80
CA ASN A 282 0.57 30.93 9.57
C ASN A 282 1.97 31.16 8.99
N VAL A 283 3.03 30.76 9.71
CA VAL A 283 4.42 30.97 9.30
C VAL A 283 5.03 29.63 8.93
N ILE A 284 5.54 29.53 7.70
CA ILE A 284 6.33 28.38 7.24
C ILE A 284 7.70 28.46 7.92
N PRO A 285 8.06 27.53 8.79
CA PRO A 285 9.36 27.60 9.44
C PRO A 285 10.39 27.11 8.41
N LEU A 286 11.12 28.05 7.79
CA LEU A 286 12.16 27.75 6.79
C LEU A 286 13.19 26.71 7.28
N GLY A 287 13.43 26.63 8.59
CA GLY A 287 14.29 25.62 9.21
C GLY A 287 13.73 24.19 9.14
N LEU A 288 12.41 24.02 9.26
CA LEU A 288 11.75 22.71 9.18
C LEU A 288 11.90 22.08 7.79
N LYS A 289 12.05 22.89 6.73
CA LYS A 289 12.19 22.40 5.35
C LYS A 289 13.54 21.73 5.10
N LYS A 290 14.52 22.02 5.96
CA LYS A 290 15.86 21.41 5.92
C LYS A 290 15.99 20.23 6.88
N ASP A 291 15.02 19.99 7.77
CA ASP A 291 15.08 18.88 8.71
C ASP A 291 14.72 17.57 7.98
N PRO A 292 15.67 16.63 7.80
CA PRO A 292 15.40 15.37 7.09
C PRO A 292 14.40 14.48 7.84
N ARG A 293 14.16 14.73 9.13
CA ARG A 293 13.21 13.96 9.96
C ARG A 293 11.77 14.43 9.77
N CYS A 294 11.56 15.61 9.18
CA CYS A 294 10.25 16.18 8.95
C CYS A 294 9.71 15.76 7.59
N LEU A 295 8.55 15.11 7.59
CA LEU A 295 7.85 14.78 6.35
C LEU A 295 7.05 15.99 5.86
N TRP A 296 7.32 16.42 4.63
CA TRP A 296 6.59 17.50 3.98
C TRP A 296 5.56 16.94 3.01
N LEU A 297 4.28 17.18 3.31
CA LEU A 297 3.19 16.84 2.40
C LEU A 297 2.72 18.10 1.65
N GLU A 298 3.44 18.45 0.59
CA GLU A 298 3.02 19.51 -0.32
C GLU A 298 1.98 18.96 -1.32
N ASP A 299 0.76 19.51 -1.35
CA ASP A 299 -0.18 19.25 -2.42
C ASP A 299 0.13 20.21 -3.58
N PRO A 300 0.60 19.72 -4.75
CA PRO A 300 0.80 20.58 -5.91
C PRO A 300 -0.48 21.29 -6.38
N PHE A 301 -1.65 20.93 -5.85
CA PHE A 301 -2.95 21.43 -6.25
C PHE A 301 -3.71 22.24 -5.18
N VAL A 302 -3.15 22.42 -3.97
CA VAL A 302 -3.71 23.38 -2.99
C VAL A 302 -3.10 24.75 -3.26
N LYS A 303 -3.92 25.64 -3.83
CA LYS A 303 -3.47 26.99 -4.23
C LYS A 303 -3.49 28.01 -3.09
N ASN A 304 -4.17 27.73 -1.98
CA ASN A 304 -4.36 28.68 -0.90
C ASN A 304 -3.55 28.25 0.34
N LYS A 305 -2.37 28.86 0.54
CA LYS A 305 -1.37 28.48 1.54
C LYS A 305 -1.40 29.37 2.78
N ASN A 306 -2.60 29.74 3.23
CA ASN A 306 -2.74 30.73 4.31
C ASN A 306 -2.50 30.13 5.70
N GLN A 307 -2.57 28.81 5.86
CA GLN A 307 -2.40 28.13 7.14
C GLN A 307 -1.74 26.76 6.95
N TRP A 308 -0.75 26.48 7.78
CA TRP A 308 -0.01 25.23 7.81
C TRP A 308 -0.31 24.50 9.12
N TYR A 309 -0.14 23.19 9.12
CA TYR A 309 -0.36 22.36 10.30
C TYR A 309 0.90 21.54 10.56
N VAL A 310 1.55 21.79 11.70
CA VAL A 310 2.74 21.06 12.14
C VAL A 310 2.28 19.98 13.12
N CYS A 311 2.59 18.73 12.82
CA CYS A 311 2.23 17.56 13.61
C CYS A 311 3.50 16.99 14.23
N GLY A 312 3.56 16.88 15.55
CA GLY A 312 4.76 16.42 16.24
C GLY A 312 4.60 16.39 17.76
N VAL A 313 5.71 16.18 18.45
CA VAL A 313 5.77 16.20 19.91
C VAL A 313 5.97 17.62 20.40
N CYS A 314 5.13 18.07 21.33
CA CYS A 314 5.32 19.33 22.01
C CYS A 314 6.41 19.21 23.09
N PRO A 315 7.29 20.22 23.21
CA PRO A 315 8.22 20.29 24.33
C PRO A 315 7.46 20.44 25.66
N PRO A 316 8.07 19.99 26.77
CA PRO A 316 7.44 20.02 28.09
C PRO A 316 7.04 21.44 28.51
N LEU A 317 5.93 21.54 29.26
CA LEU A 317 5.31 22.81 29.67
C LEU A 317 6.26 23.79 30.39
N GLN A 318 7.27 23.28 31.10
CA GLN A 318 8.27 24.11 31.80
C GLN A 318 9.13 24.94 30.82
N GLU A 319 9.37 24.43 29.62
CA GLU A 319 10.17 25.10 28.59
C GLU A 319 9.34 26.13 27.79
N LYS A 320 8.01 25.96 27.77
CA LYS A 320 7.08 26.90 27.12
C LYS A 320 6.97 28.25 27.84
N ALA A 321 7.21 28.30 29.16
CA ALA A 321 7.09 29.54 29.94
C ALA A 321 8.24 30.54 29.69
N SER A 322 9.40 30.06 29.22
CA SER A 322 10.59 30.88 28.97
C SER A 322 10.73 31.41 27.55
N LEU A 323 9.89 30.96 26.60
CA LEU A 323 9.99 31.36 25.20
C LEU A 323 8.88 32.36 24.82
N PRO A 324 9.22 33.51 24.20
CA PRO A 324 8.24 34.52 23.77
C PRO A 324 7.36 34.09 22.59
N VAL A 325 7.61 32.92 22.01
CA VAL A 325 6.90 32.37 20.85
C VAL A 325 6.51 30.93 21.17
N PRO A 326 5.27 30.48 20.89
CA PRO A 326 4.88 29.09 21.09
C PRO A 326 5.85 28.19 20.31
N SER A 327 6.54 27.32 21.05
CA SER A 327 7.49 26.37 20.47
C SER A 327 6.74 25.41 19.56
N LEU A 328 7.19 25.35 18.30
CA LEU A 328 6.64 24.43 17.32
C LEU A 328 6.86 22.98 17.77
N PRO A 329 5.94 22.06 17.43
CA PRO A 329 6.15 20.65 17.66
C PRO A 329 7.46 20.18 17.01
N GLY A 330 8.17 19.28 17.70
CA GLY A 330 9.40 18.66 17.23
C GLY A 330 9.22 17.17 16.90
N PRO A 331 10.31 16.50 16.48
CA PRO A 331 10.30 15.06 16.24
C PRO A 331 10.20 14.27 17.55
N SER A 332 9.45 13.16 17.52
CA SER A 332 9.45 12.17 18.60
C SER A 332 10.77 11.39 18.65
N GLN A 333 11.07 10.84 19.83
CA GLN A 333 12.10 9.81 20.01
C GLN A 333 11.75 8.51 19.25
N ASP A 334 10.48 8.14 19.17
CA ASP A 334 10.06 6.99 18.37
C ASP A 334 10.05 7.35 16.88
N PRO A 335 10.84 6.67 16.03
CA PRO A 335 10.85 6.90 14.59
C PRO A 335 9.51 6.56 13.91
N LEU A 336 8.63 5.77 14.54
CA LEU A 336 7.31 5.42 14.01
C LEU A 336 6.24 6.47 14.30
N ILE A 337 6.54 7.49 15.11
CA ILE A 337 5.63 8.61 15.36
C ILE A 337 5.90 9.70 14.33
N PRO A 338 4.89 10.06 13.50
CA PRO A 338 5.11 10.94 12.38
C PRO A 338 5.37 12.38 12.82
N TYR A 339 6.48 12.95 12.35
CA TYR A 339 6.75 14.39 12.41
C TYR A 339 6.53 14.98 11.01
N MET A 340 5.49 15.80 10.83
CA MET A 340 5.11 16.26 9.49
C MET A 340 4.51 17.66 9.43
N VAL A 341 4.62 18.27 8.26
CA VAL A 341 4.01 19.56 7.92
C VAL A 341 2.98 19.35 6.81
N LEU A 342 1.77 19.84 7.05
CA LEU A 342 0.63 19.77 6.14
C LEU A 342 0.20 21.18 5.69
N GLU A 343 -0.23 21.30 4.45
CA GLU A 343 -0.69 22.57 3.83
C GLU A 343 -2.11 23.00 4.21
N ALA A 344 -2.87 22.12 4.87
CA ALA A 344 -4.22 22.40 5.34
C ALA A 344 -4.57 21.43 6.47
N ASN A 345 -5.75 21.62 7.05
CA ASN A 345 -6.25 20.73 8.09
C ASN A 345 -6.27 19.27 7.57
N PRO A 346 -5.70 18.30 8.31
CA PRO A 346 -5.64 16.90 7.88
C PRO A 346 -7.01 16.32 7.55
N PHE A 347 -8.07 16.69 8.28
CA PHE A 347 -9.43 16.21 8.01
C PHE A 347 -9.94 16.65 6.63
N ASP A 348 -9.70 17.92 6.28
CA ASP A 348 -10.10 18.50 4.99
C ASP A 348 -9.28 17.92 3.83
N LEU A 349 -7.97 17.72 4.05
CA LEU A 349 -7.09 17.08 3.07
C LEU A 349 -7.56 15.65 2.76
N ILE A 350 -7.91 14.87 3.78
CA ILE A 350 -8.40 13.49 3.61
C ILE A 350 -9.66 13.45 2.74
N GLN A 351 -10.63 14.32 2.99
CA GLN A 351 -11.86 14.38 2.19
C GLN A 351 -11.59 14.85 0.77
N THR A 352 -10.80 15.92 0.62
CA THR A 352 -10.44 16.48 -0.69
C THR A 352 -9.74 15.44 -1.56
N TYR A 353 -8.75 14.75 -1.01
CA TYR A 353 -8.03 13.69 -1.71
C TYR A 353 -8.90 12.48 -2.02
N LYS A 354 -9.84 12.12 -1.13
CA LYS A 354 -10.81 11.04 -1.38
C LYS A 354 -11.70 11.35 -2.59
N ILE A 355 -12.27 12.56 -2.64
CA ILE A 355 -13.15 12.99 -3.73
C ILE A 355 -12.37 13.07 -5.05
N ARG A 356 -11.19 13.71 -5.06
CA ARG A 356 -10.35 13.81 -6.26
C ARG A 356 -9.91 12.45 -6.78
N ALA A 357 -9.47 11.55 -5.88
CA ALA A 357 -9.13 10.19 -6.26
C ALA A 357 -10.31 9.45 -6.91
N PHE A 358 -11.50 9.56 -6.32
CA PHE A 358 -12.70 8.92 -6.85
C PHE A 358 -13.07 9.45 -8.24
N MET A 359 -13.09 10.77 -8.44
CA MET A 359 -13.38 11.37 -9.74
C MET A 359 -12.39 10.91 -10.82
N LEU A 360 -11.10 10.83 -10.49
CA LEU A 360 -10.07 10.35 -11.42
C LEU A 360 -10.19 8.85 -11.71
N GLU A 361 -10.56 8.03 -10.72
CA GLU A 361 -10.83 6.59 -10.93
C GLU A 361 -12.03 6.40 -11.87
N MET A 362 -13.12 7.12 -11.65
CA MET A 362 -14.31 7.05 -12.51
C MET A 362 -14.01 7.53 -13.92
N GLY A 363 -13.32 8.66 -14.06
CA GLY A 363 -12.87 9.15 -15.36
C GLY A 363 -11.98 8.14 -16.08
N ALA A 364 -11.02 7.53 -15.38
CA ALA A 364 -10.16 6.50 -15.95
C ALA A 364 -10.96 5.30 -16.47
N LEU A 365 -11.90 4.77 -15.67
CA LEU A 365 -12.75 3.65 -16.07
C LEU A 365 -13.64 4.00 -17.28
N LEU A 366 -14.18 5.21 -17.33
CA LEU A 366 -14.97 5.69 -18.47
C LEU A 366 -14.12 5.77 -19.76
N PHE A 367 -12.89 6.28 -19.69
CA PHE A 367 -12.00 6.27 -20.86
C PHE A 367 -11.66 4.84 -21.31
N LEU A 368 -11.34 3.93 -20.37
CA LEU A 368 -11.06 2.54 -20.73
C LEU A 368 -12.27 1.87 -21.39
N ALA A 369 -13.47 2.03 -20.81
CA ALA A 369 -14.71 1.49 -21.35
C ALA A 369 -15.03 2.09 -22.73
N GLY A 370 -14.88 3.41 -22.90
CA GLY A 370 -15.07 4.09 -24.17
C GLY A 370 -14.11 3.59 -25.26
N GLY A 371 -12.84 3.38 -24.93
CA GLY A 371 -11.85 2.83 -25.86
C GLY A 371 -12.15 1.40 -26.29
N VAL A 372 -12.57 0.54 -25.35
CA VAL A 372 -12.97 -0.85 -25.64
C VAL A 372 -14.24 -0.89 -26.50
N LEU A 373 -15.24 -0.09 -26.17
CA LEU A 373 -16.50 -0.03 -26.93
C LEU A 373 -16.27 0.47 -28.36
N LEU A 374 -15.50 1.55 -28.53
CA LEU A 374 -15.20 2.12 -29.85
C LEU A 374 -14.47 1.11 -30.74
N ASN A 375 -13.45 0.43 -30.22
CA ASN A 375 -12.73 -0.59 -30.97
C ASN A 375 -13.59 -1.83 -31.25
N GLY A 376 -14.47 -2.22 -30.32
CA GLY A 376 -15.44 -3.29 -30.55
C GLY A 376 -16.42 -2.97 -31.68
N ILE A 377 -16.91 -1.72 -31.75
CA ILE A 377 -17.77 -1.25 -32.83
C ILE A 377 -17.02 -1.29 -34.18
N LEU A 378 -15.80 -0.75 -34.23
CA LEU A 378 -14.98 -0.75 -35.45
C LEU A 378 -14.68 -2.17 -35.95
N ALA A 379 -14.32 -3.08 -35.05
CA ALA A 379 -14.08 -4.48 -35.39
C ALA A 379 -15.37 -5.16 -35.91
N GLY A 380 -16.52 -4.86 -35.31
CA GLY A 380 -17.82 -5.32 -35.79
C GLY A 380 -18.14 -4.83 -37.20
N PHE A 381 -17.90 -3.55 -37.49
CA PHE A 381 -18.07 -2.99 -38.83
C PHE A 381 -17.16 -3.65 -39.87
N LEU A 382 -15.87 -3.86 -39.54
CA LEU A 382 -14.92 -4.52 -40.43
C LEU A 382 -15.33 -5.96 -40.76
N LEU A 383 -15.75 -6.74 -39.76
CA LEU A 383 -16.22 -8.10 -39.99
C LEU A 383 -17.52 -8.14 -40.81
N PHE A 384 -18.44 -7.22 -40.56
CA PHE A 384 -19.66 -7.10 -41.35
C PHE A 384 -19.33 -6.79 -42.81
N TRP A 385 -18.39 -5.90 -43.07
CA TRP A 385 -17.95 -5.56 -44.42
C TRP A 385 -17.26 -6.72 -45.13
N LEU A 386 -16.38 -7.46 -44.44
CA LEU A 386 -15.72 -8.65 -44.98
C LEU A 386 -16.65 -9.84 -45.22
N SER A 387 -17.86 -9.81 -44.64
CA SER A 387 -18.87 -10.86 -44.82
C SER A 387 -19.79 -10.63 -46.02
N LYS A 388 -19.77 -9.42 -46.60
CA LYS A 388 -20.43 -9.08 -47.86
C LYS A 388 -19.47 -9.36 -49.01
#